data_AF-A0A139P9N0-F1
#
_entry.id   AF-A0A139P9N0-F1
#
_cell.length_a   1.000
_cell.length_b   1.000
_cell.length_c   1.000
_cell.angle_alpha   90.00
_cell.angle_beta   90.00
_cell.angle_gamma   90.00
#
_symmetry.space_group_name_H-M   'P 1'
#
loop_
_entity.id
_entity.type
_entity.pdbx_description
1 polymer ?
#
loop_
_entity_poly.entity_id
_entity_poly.type
_entity_poly.pdbx_seq_one_letter_code
_entity_poly.pdbx_strand_id
1 'polypeptide(L)'
;MGKAAIQAQINGLSEALRGLNAEIAELEEATKTLSGVSIDFEYILGDAESIEEAYNLGGEKYEELATQEESTVDTVKKNFQGHKDTMLSQLVTKTLSKAAEAAGLSAKISILEVQKSLTKEN
;
A
#
# COMPACT_ATOMS: atom_id res chain seq x y z
N MET A 1 -29.40 -31.17 -5.63
CA MET A 1 -28.97 -30.92 -4.23
C MET A 1 -30.17 -30.40 -3.46
N GLY A 2 -30.36 -30.83 -2.21
CA GLY A 2 -31.44 -30.30 -1.36
C GLY A 2 -31.10 -28.91 -0.82
N LYS A 3 -32.11 -28.19 -0.30
CA LYS A 3 -31.94 -26.84 0.30
C LYS A 3 -30.83 -26.78 1.35
N ALA A 4 -30.71 -27.82 2.18
CA ALA A 4 -29.67 -27.89 3.23
C ALA A 4 -28.25 -27.91 2.65
N ALA A 5 -28.01 -28.64 1.55
CA ALA A 5 -26.71 -28.69 0.89
C ALA A 5 -26.35 -27.35 0.22
N ILE A 6 -27.34 -26.66 -0.37
CA ILE A 6 -27.14 -25.32 -0.93
C ILE A 6 -26.82 -24.32 0.20
N GLN A 7 -27.52 -24.41 1.33
CA GLN A 7 -27.24 -23.56 2.49
C GLN A 7 -25.81 -23.77 3.04
N ALA A 8 -25.35 -25.01 3.11
CA ALA A 8 -23.98 -25.31 3.54
C ALA A 8 -22.93 -24.65 2.62
N GLN A 9 -23.17 -24.65 1.30
CA GLN A 9 -22.30 -23.95 0.35
C GLN A 9 -22.32 -22.43 0.52
N ILE A 10 -23.51 -21.85 0.72
CA ILE A 10 -23.66 -20.41 1.00
C ILE A 10 -22.86 -20.04 2.25
N ASN A 11 -22.97 -20.83 3.32
CA ASN A 11 -22.25 -20.57 4.57
C ASN A 11 -20.73 -20.59 4.35
N GLY A 12 -20.20 -21.61 3.67
CA GLY A 12 -18.75 -21.71 3.39
C GLY A 12 -18.24 -20.56 2.52
N LEU A 13 -18.99 -20.14 1.50
CA LEU A 13 -18.64 -18.98 0.68
C LEU A 13 -18.73 -17.66 1.46
N SER A 14 -19.68 -17.54 2.38
CA SER A 14 -19.85 -16.36 3.24
C SER A 14 -18.69 -16.23 4.24
N GLU A 15 -18.21 -17.34 4.79
CA GLU A 15 -17.01 -17.37 5.62
C GLU A 15 -15.76 -16.94 4.83
N ALA A 16 -15.59 -17.47 3.62
CA ALA A 16 -14.50 -17.08 2.73
C ALA A 16 -14.56 -15.58 2.37
N LEU A 17 -15.76 -15.08 2.05
CA LEU A 17 -15.99 -13.65 1.77
C LEU A 17 -15.64 -12.77 2.98
N ARG A 18 -15.98 -13.22 4.20
CA ARG A 18 -15.62 -12.50 5.43
C ARG A 18 -14.12 -12.43 5.63
N GLY A 19 -13.41 -13.54 5.41
CA GLY A 19 -11.94 -13.55 5.50
C GLY A 19 -11.31 -12.59 4.49
N LEU A 20 -11.81 -12.61 3.26
CA LEU A 20 -11.28 -11.77 2.20
C LEU A 20 -11.58 -10.27 2.42
N ASN A 21 -12.74 -9.93 2.98
CA ASN A 21 -13.04 -8.55 3.39
C ASN A 21 -12.15 -8.07 4.55
N ALA A 22 -11.73 -8.97 5.45
CA ALA A 22 -10.77 -8.62 6.49
C ALA A 22 -9.38 -8.31 5.89
N GLU A 23 -8.91 -9.13 4.95
CA GLU A 23 -7.66 -8.85 4.22
C GLU A 23 -7.70 -7.51 3.47
N ILE A 24 -8.85 -7.19 2.85
CA ILE A 24 -9.05 -5.89 2.19
C ILE A 24 -8.89 -4.74 3.19
N ALA A 25 -9.53 -4.84 4.36
CA ALA A 25 -9.45 -3.81 5.39
C ALA A 25 -8.01 -3.59 5.89
N GLU A 26 -7.25 -4.68 6.10
CA GLU A 26 -5.83 -4.61 6.47
C GLU A 26 -4.99 -3.90 5.39
N LEU A 27 -5.25 -4.19 4.11
CA LEU A 27 -4.55 -3.54 2.99
C LEU A 27 -4.89 -2.05 2.86
N GLU A 28 -6.16 -1.67 3.10
CA GLU A 28 -6.60 -0.27 3.12
C GLU A 28 -5.94 0.49 4.27
N GLU A 29 -5.85 -0.11 5.45
CA GLU A 29 -5.15 0.47 6.60
C GLU A 29 -3.65 0.63 6.33
N ALA A 30 -3.01 -0.38 5.73
CA ALA A 30 -1.60 -0.30 5.34
C ALA A 30 -1.37 0.83 4.32
N THR A 31 -2.27 0.98 3.35
CA THR A 31 -2.22 2.06 2.35
C THR A 31 -2.34 3.43 3.01
N LYS A 32 -3.28 3.59 3.94
CA LYS A 32 -3.47 4.84 4.70
C LYS A 32 -2.26 5.17 5.58
N THR A 33 -1.69 4.16 6.21
CA THR A 33 -0.51 4.31 7.06
C THR A 33 0.69 4.77 6.23
N LEU A 34 0.96 4.07 5.12
CA LEU A 34 2.08 4.40 4.24
C LEU A 34 1.90 5.77 3.57
N SER A 35 0.69 6.14 3.15
CA SER A 35 0.45 7.45 2.54
C SER A 35 0.74 8.60 3.49
N GLY A 36 0.47 8.42 4.79
CA GLY A 36 0.78 9.38 5.86
C GLY A 36 2.25 9.53 6.24
N VAL A 37 3.14 8.64 5.80
CA VAL A 37 4.59 8.75 6.10
C VAL A 37 5.21 9.91 5.32
N SER A 38 5.70 10.95 6.00
CA SER A 38 6.49 12.01 5.35
C SER A 38 7.94 11.58 5.19
N ILE A 39 8.57 11.98 4.08
CA ILE A 39 9.98 11.71 3.78
C ILE A 39 10.71 13.05 3.72
N ASP A 40 11.07 13.54 4.91
CA ASP A 40 11.74 14.81 5.10
C ASP A 40 13.22 14.57 5.45
N PHE A 41 14.06 14.61 4.41
CA PHE A 41 15.50 14.74 4.58
C PHE A 41 15.85 16.22 4.44
N GLU A 42 16.54 16.74 5.44
CA GLU A 42 17.11 18.09 5.44
C GLU A 42 18.63 17.99 5.36
N TYR A 43 19.23 18.72 4.43
CA TYR A 43 20.67 18.91 4.40
C TYR A 43 21.00 20.08 5.34
N ILE A 44 21.62 19.77 6.49
CA ILE A 44 21.87 20.72 7.60
C ILE A 44 23.21 21.45 7.43
N LEU A 45 23.85 21.41 6.26
CA LEU A 45 25.03 22.22 6.02
C LEU A 45 24.57 23.67 5.82
N GLY A 46 24.33 24.31 6.96
CA GLY A 46 23.92 25.68 7.08
C GLY A 46 25.08 26.55 6.62
N ASP A 47 24.98 27.02 5.38
CA ASP A 47 25.78 28.09 4.82
C ASP A 47 27.28 27.76 4.69
N ALA A 48 27.71 27.52 3.44
CA ALA A 48 29.10 27.21 3.11
C ALA A 48 30.07 28.31 3.60
N GLU A 49 29.64 29.59 3.58
CA GLU A 49 30.40 30.74 4.10
C GLU A 49 30.72 30.60 5.59
N SER A 50 29.75 30.16 6.39
CA SER A 50 29.88 30.01 7.84
C SER A 50 30.87 28.92 8.24
N ILE A 51 30.99 27.84 7.45
CA ILE A 51 31.95 26.75 7.72
C ILE A 51 33.33 27.05 7.12
N GLU A 52 33.39 27.72 5.97
CA GLU A 52 34.64 28.24 5.41
C GLU A 52 35.34 29.19 6.40
N GLU A 53 34.61 30.15 6.97
CA GLU A 53 35.14 31.08 7.98
C GLU A 53 35.52 30.38 9.29
N ALA A 54 34.70 29.43 9.78
CA ALA A 54 34.95 28.79 11.08
C ALA A 54 36.13 27.80 11.07
N TYR A 55 36.44 27.19 9.91
CA TYR A 55 37.48 26.15 9.79
C TYR A 55 38.63 26.50 8.85
N ASN A 56 38.64 27.71 8.25
CA ASN A 56 39.65 28.13 7.26
C ASN A 56 39.74 27.17 6.04
N LEU A 57 38.62 26.56 5.67
CA LEU A 57 38.54 25.53 4.62
C LEU A 57 38.21 26.14 3.26
N GLY A 58 39.05 27.05 2.76
CA GLY A 58 38.79 27.73 1.47
C GLY A 58 39.27 26.96 0.24
N GLY A 59 38.42 26.86 -0.79
CA GLY A 59 38.80 26.47 -2.17
C GLY A 59 37.74 25.65 -2.94
N GLU A 60 37.78 25.66 -4.28
CA GLU A 60 36.83 24.98 -5.20
C GLU A 60 36.49 23.53 -4.77
N LYS A 61 37.47 22.82 -4.21
CA LYS A 61 37.31 21.44 -3.74
C LYS A 61 36.31 21.29 -2.59
N TYR A 62 36.15 22.31 -1.74
CA TYR A 62 35.20 22.28 -0.62
C TYR A 62 33.76 22.53 -1.10
N GLU A 63 33.58 23.49 -2.01
CA GLU A 63 32.28 23.74 -2.69
C GLU A 63 31.80 22.51 -3.47
N GLU A 64 32.71 21.83 -4.20
CA GLU A 64 32.41 20.59 -4.92
C GLU A 64 31.94 19.48 -3.97
N LEU A 65 32.58 19.32 -2.81
CA LEU A 65 32.22 18.31 -1.82
C LEU A 65 30.85 18.62 -1.18
N ALA A 66 30.60 19.87 -0.79
CA ALA A 66 29.30 20.28 -0.24
C ALA A 66 28.16 20.07 -1.26
N THR A 67 28.39 20.40 -2.52
CA THR A 67 27.43 20.15 -3.61
C THR A 67 27.17 18.66 -3.81
N GLN A 68 28.22 17.84 -3.71
CA GLN A 68 28.10 16.38 -3.82
C GLN A 68 27.30 15.77 -2.65
N GLU A 69 27.49 16.29 -1.44
CA GLU A 69 26.73 15.88 -0.25
C GLU A 69 25.24 16.24 -0.37
N GLU A 70 24.93 17.47 -0.77
CA GLU A 70 23.54 17.92 -1.03
C GLU A 70 22.87 17.05 -2.11
N SER A 71 23.56 16.82 -3.23
CA SER A 71 23.08 15.96 -4.32
C SER A 71 22.83 14.51 -3.86
N THR A 72 23.65 14.02 -2.93
CA THR A 72 23.45 12.69 -2.32
C THR A 72 22.18 12.66 -1.48
N VAL A 73 21.94 13.67 -0.63
CA VAL A 73 20.71 13.80 0.17
C VAL A 73 19.48 13.84 -0.73
N ASP A 74 19.52 14.64 -1.80
CA ASP A 74 18.44 14.75 -2.78
C ASP A 74 18.16 13.43 -3.51
N THR A 75 19.22 12.72 -3.90
CA THR A 75 19.11 11.42 -4.56
C THR A 75 18.48 10.40 -3.62
N VAL A 76 18.90 10.38 -2.36
CA VAL A 76 18.33 9.51 -1.33
C VAL A 76 16.85 9.84 -1.11
N LYS A 77 16.48 11.12 -1.00
CA LYS A 77 15.09 11.56 -0.87
C LYS A 77 14.22 11.09 -2.03
N LYS A 78 14.68 11.28 -3.28
CA LYS A 78 14.00 10.80 -4.48
C LYS A 78 13.83 9.28 -4.49
N ASN A 79 14.86 8.54 -4.10
CA ASN A 79 14.82 7.07 -4.06
C ASN A 79 13.80 6.55 -3.03
N PHE A 80 13.76 7.14 -1.84
CA PHE A 80 12.79 6.79 -0.80
C PHE A 80 11.36 7.13 -1.23
N GLN A 81 11.16 8.29 -1.85
CA GLN A 81 9.86 8.68 -2.42
C GLN A 81 9.41 7.69 -3.50
N GLY A 82 10.29 7.33 -4.45
CA GLY A 82 9.98 6.35 -5.48
C GLY A 82 9.66 4.96 -4.93
N HIS A 83 10.34 4.53 -3.86
CA HIS A 83 10.01 3.27 -3.17
C HIS A 83 8.63 3.34 -2.50
N LYS A 84 8.31 4.44 -1.82
CA LYS A 84 6.99 4.67 -1.23
C LYS A 84 5.89 4.61 -2.28
N ASP A 85 6.05 5.32 -3.39
CA ASP A 85 5.06 5.36 -4.48
C ASP A 85 4.87 3.98 -5.12
N THR A 86 5.96 3.23 -5.30
CA THR A 86 5.92 1.85 -5.80
C THR A 86 5.13 0.94 -4.85
N MET A 87 5.41 1.01 -3.55
CA MET A 87 4.71 0.20 -2.53
C MET A 87 3.24 0.56 -2.44
N LEU A 88 2.89 1.86 -2.51
CA LEU A 88 1.49 2.30 -2.56
C LEU A 88 0.76 1.73 -3.78
N SER A 89 1.39 1.77 -4.96
CA SER A 89 0.81 1.21 -6.19
C SER A 89 0.57 -0.31 -6.06
N GLN A 90 1.52 -1.04 -5.49
CA GLN A 90 1.38 -2.48 -5.24
C GLN A 90 0.26 -2.80 -4.24
N LEU A 91 0.14 -2.03 -3.16
CA LEU A 91 -0.95 -2.19 -2.18
C LEU A 91 -2.30 -1.96 -2.84
N VAL A 92 -2.48 -0.85 -3.57
CA VAL A 92 -3.73 -0.54 -4.29
C VAL A 92 -4.09 -1.65 -5.27
N THR A 93 -3.12 -2.13 -6.05
CA THR A 93 -3.33 -3.22 -7.02
C THR A 93 -3.80 -4.50 -6.32
N LYS A 94 -3.18 -4.84 -5.18
CA LYS A 94 -3.56 -6.02 -4.40
C LYS A 94 -4.95 -5.89 -3.78
N THR A 95 -5.31 -4.71 -3.27
CA THR A 95 -6.66 -4.40 -2.76
C THR A 95 -7.70 -4.58 -3.86
N LEU A 96 -7.45 -4.06 -5.07
CA LEU A 96 -8.37 -4.21 -6.21
C LEU A 96 -8.54 -5.67 -6.64
N SER A 97 -7.45 -6.44 -6.68
CA SER A 97 -7.51 -7.88 -6.98
C SER A 97 -8.39 -8.61 -5.96
N LYS A 98 -8.20 -8.35 -4.67
CA LYS A 98 -9.02 -8.95 -3.61
C LYS A 98 -10.47 -8.50 -3.71
N ALA A 99 -10.74 -7.21 -3.92
CA ALA A 99 -12.11 -6.71 -4.11
C ALA A 99 -12.84 -7.40 -5.28
N ALA A 100 -12.12 -7.71 -6.38
CA ALA A 100 -12.68 -8.49 -7.49
C ALA A 100 -13.00 -9.94 -7.08
N GLU A 101 -12.13 -10.60 -6.32
CA GLU A 101 -12.40 -11.93 -5.75
C GLU A 101 -13.64 -11.89 -4.83
N ALA A 102 -13.77 -10.86 -3.98
CA ALA A 102 -14.92 -10.64 -3.08
C ALA A 102 -16.23 -10.52 -3.86
N ALA A 103 -16.22 -9.73 -4.94
CA ALA A 103 -17.36 -9.54 -5.81
C ALA A 103 -17.77 -10.86 -6.49
N GLY A 104 -16.80 -11.67 -6.92
CA GLY A 104 -17.04 -12.99 -7.49
C GLY A 104 -17.71 -13.95 -6.49
N LEU A 105 -17.23 -14.00 -5.25
CA LEU A 105 -17.85 -14.80 -4.18
C LEU A 105 -19.27 -14.32 -3.87
N SER A 106 -19.47 -13.01 -3.79
CA SER A 106 -20.78 -12.40 -3.54
C SER A 106 -21.78 -12.75 -4.63
N ALA A 107 -21.38 -12.65 -5.90
CA ALA A 107 -22.21 -13.05 -7.03
C ALA A 107 -22.58 -14.54 -6.98
N LYS A 108 -21.61 -15.41 -6.63
CA LYS A 108 -21.86 -16.85 -6.47
C LYS A 108 -22.86 -17.14 -5.35
N ILE A 109 -22.76 -16.43 -4.22
CA ILE A 109 -23.73 -16.52 -3.11
C ILE A 109 -25.13 -16.13 -3.61
N SER A 110 -25.29 -14.99 -4.29
CA SER A 110 -26.59 -14.56 -4.83
C SER A 110 -27.21 -15.60 -5.76
N ILE A 111 -26.41 -16.24 -6.61
CA ILE A 111 -26.88 -17.32 -7.48
C ILE A 111 -27.37 -18.52 -6.66
N LEU A 112 -26.63 -18.93 -5.63
CA LEU A 112 -27.05 -20.04 -4.77
C LEU A 112 -28.30 -19.71 -3.96
N GLU A 113 -28.50 -18.47 -3.54
CA GLU A 113 -29.72 -18.01 -2.87
C GLU A 113 -30.95 -18.14 -3.79
N VAL A 114 -30.82 -17.75 -5.06
CA VAL A 114 -31.86 -17.95 -6.07
C VAL A 114 -32.10 -19.45 -6.31
N GLN A 115 -31.05 -20.27 -6.40
CA GLN A 115 -31.22 -21.72 -6.57
C GLN A 115 -31.92 -22.36 -5.36
N LYS A 116 -31.58 -21.95 -4.14
CA LYS A 116 -32.20 -22.42 -2.90
C LYS A 116 -33.70 -22.12 -2.87
N SER A 117 -34.11 -20.92 -3.31
CA SER A 117 -35.53 -20.52 -3.32
C SER A 117 -36.36 -21.31 -4.35
N LEU A 118 -35.76 -21.67 -5.48
CA LEU A 118 -36.39 -22.47 -6.53
C LEU A 118 -36.40 -23.98 -6.24
N THR A 119 -35.61 -24.43 -5.28
CA THR A 119 -35.52 -25.85 -4.90
C THR A 119 -36.74 -26.25 -4.06
N LYS A 120 -37.49 -27.26 -4.48
CA LYS A 120 -38.63 -27.81 -3.71
C LYS A 120 -38.13 -28.47 -2.41
N GLU A 121 -38.95 -28.42 -1.36
CA GLU A 121 -38.68 -29.20 -0.14
C GLU A 121 -38.70 -30.69 -0.47
N ASN A 122 -37.59 -31.37 -0.14
CA ASN A 122 -37.59 -32.80 0.15
C ASN A 122 -37.43 -32.93 1.66
#